data_AF-A0A091N0A6-F1
#
_entry.id   AF-A0A091N0A6-F1
#
_cell.length_a   1.000
_cell.length_b   1.000
_cell.length_c   1.000
_cell.angle_alpha   90.00
_cell.angle_beta   90.00
_cell.angle_gamma   90.00
#
_symmetry.space_group_name_H-M   'P 1'
#
loop_
_entity.id
_entity.type
_entity.pdbx_description
1 polymer ?
#
loop_
_entity_poly.entity_id
_entity_poly.type
_entity_poly.pdbx_seq_one_letter_code
_entity_poly.pdbx_strand_id
1 'polypeptide(L)' 'KWSKGKVRDKLNNLVLFDKATYDKLCKEVPNYKLITPAVVSERLKIRGSLARAALQELLSKGLIKLVSK' A
#
# COMPACT_ATOMS: atom_id res chain seq x y z
N LYS A 1 -16.53 7.31 24.50
CA LYS A 1 -17.49 8.32 23.97
C LYS A 1 -17.71 8.02 22.50
N TRP A 2 -18.79 7.31 22.18
CA TRP A 2 -19.16 6.89 20.84
C TRP A 2 -20.38 7.74 20.46
N SER A 3 -20.24 8.51 19.39
CA SER A 3 -21.36 9.26 18.84
C SER A 3 -22.30 8.28 18.14
N LYS A 4 -23.56 8.22 18.57
CA LYS A 4 -24.66 7.58 17.82
C LYS A 4 -24.73 8.24 16.44
N GLY A 5 -24.11 7.64 15.43
CA GLY A 5 -24.15 8.14 14.06
C GLY A 5 -22.84 8.07 13.28
N LYS A 6 -21.71 7.78 13.92
CA LYS A 6 -20.43 7.61 13.19
C LYS A 6 -20.32 6.18 12.65
N VAL A 7 -20.99 5.92 11.53
CA VAL A 7 -20.84 4.68 10.76
C VAL A 7 -19.60 4.84 9.88
N ARG A 8 -18.63 3.93 10.02
CA ARG A 8 -17.46 3.85 9.13
C ARG A 8 -17.50 2.47 8.49
N ASP A 9 -17.54 2.43 7.16
CA ASP A 9 -17.54 1.17 6.44
C ASP A 9 -16.30 0.35 6.75
N LYS A 10 -16.52 -0.95 6.94
CA LYS A 10 -15.46 -1.90 7.24
C LYS A 10 -14.67 -2.15 5.97
N LEU A 11 -13.49 -1.54 5.88
CA LEU A 11 -12.53 -1.83 4.82
C LEU A 11 -11.81 -3.15 5.13
N ASN A 12 -11.99 -4.15 4.28
CA ASN A 12 -11.30 -5.45 4.37
C ASN A 12 -9.95 -5.37 3.67
N ASN A 13 -8.96 -4.79 4.35
CA ASN A 13 -7.59 -4.75 3.84
C ASN A 13 -6.85 -6.05 4.16
N LEU A 14 -6.11 -6.58 3.19
CA LEU A 14 -5.25 -7.74 3.38
C LEU A 14 -4.12 -7.43 4.36
N VAL A 15 -3.85 -8.38 5.26
CA VAL A 15 -2.82 -8.28 6.31
C VAL A 15 -1.52 -8.95 5.89
N LEU A 16 -1.56 -9.82 4.89
CA LEU A 16 -0.42 -10.54 4.32
C LEU A 16 -0.38 -10.34 2.80
N PHE A 17 0.82 -10.47 2.23
CA PHE A 17 0.98 -10.56 0.79
C PHE A 17 0.73 -11.99 0.32
N ASP A 18 -0.11 -12.11 -0.71
CA ASP A 18 -0.19 -13.32 -1.52
C ASP A 18 0.79 -13.20 -2.67
N LYS A 19 1.19 -14.33 -3.26
CA LYS A 19 2.09 -14.34 -4.42
C LYS A 19 1.57 -13.46 -5.57
N ALA A 20 0.27 -13.52 -5.83
CA ALA A 20 -0.39 -12.73 -6.87
C ALA A 20 -0.38 -11.22 -6.58
N THR A 21 -0.53 -10.80 -5.32
CA THR A 21 -0.47 -9.37 -4.95
C THR A 21 0.96 -8.85 -4.94
N TYR A 22 1.93 -9.70 -4.60
CA TYR A 22 3.35 -9.35 -4.69
C TYR A 22 3.81 -9.10 -6.13
N ASP A 23 3.44 -10.00 -7.06
CA ASP A 23 3.76 -9.83 -8.48
C ASP A 23 3.13 -8.57 -9.07
N LYS A 24 1.90 -8.22 -8.66
CA LYS A 24 1.25 -6.96 -9.04
C LYS A 24 1.99 -5.75 -8.48
N LEU A 25 2.39 -5.79 -7.21
CA LEU A 25 3.14 -4.70 -6.58
C LEU A 25 4.44 -4.40 -7.33
N CYS A 26 5.20 -5.44 -7.69
CA CYS A 26 6.47 -5.26 -8.41
C CYS A 26 6.30 -4.66 -9.82
N LYS A 27 5.19 -4.93 -10.51
CA LYS A 27 4.94 -4.44 -11.87
C LYS A 27 4.25 -3.08 -11.89
N GLU A 28 3.27 -2.88 -11.02
CA GLU A 28 2.42 -1.69 -11.06
C GLU A 28 3.03 -0.50 -10.33
N VAL A 29 3.72 -0.71 -9.21
CA VAL A 29 4.26 0.39 -8.40
C VAL A 29 5.27 1.25 -9.15
N PRO A 30 6.24 0.68 -9.92
CA PRO A 30 7.18 1.49 -10.70
C PRO A 30 6.52 2.27 -11.85
N ASN A 31 5.35 1.83 -12.33
CA ASN A 31 4.63 2.49 -13.42
C ASN A 31 3.78 3.69 -12.94
N TYR A 32 3.58 3.85 -11.63
CA TYR A 32 2.78 4.94 -11.12
C TYR A 32 3.57 6.25 -11.07
N LYS A 33 2.92 7.34 -11.54
CA LYS A 33 3.48 8.70 -11.45
C LYS A 33 3.63 9.18 -9.99
N LEU A 34 2.74 8.76 -9.10
CA LEU A 34 2.75 9.12 -7.68
C LEU A 34 2.73 7.86 -6.82
N ILE A 35 3.81 7.66 -6.06
CA ILE A 35 4.00 6.49 -5.20
C ILE A 35 3.91 6.95 -3.74
N THR A 36 2.78 6.65 -3.09
CA THR A 36 2.59 6.91 -1.65
C THR A 36 1.94 5.70 -0.97
N PRO A 37 2.13 5.51 0.35
CA PRO A 37 1.50 4.40 1.06
C PRO A 37 -0.03 4.39 0.94
N ALA A 38 -0.65 5.56 0.83
CA ALA A 38 -2.10 5.71 0.65
C ALA A 38 -2.55 5.15 -0.71
N VAL A 39 -1.89 5.58 -1.80
CA VAL A 39 -2.21 5.11 -3.16
C VAL A 39 -2.02 3.59 -3.28
N VAL A 40 -0.94 3.06 -2.72
CA VAL A 40 -0.67 1.61 -2.73
C VAL A 40 -1.74 0.85 -1.92
N SER A 41 -2.14 1.37 -0.76
CA SER A 41 -3.21 0.76 0.05
C SER A 41 -4.57 0.75 -0.64
N GLU A 42 -4.86 1.77 -1.46
CA GLU A 42 -6.12 1.89 -2.17
C GLU A 42 -6.21 0.95 -3.38
N ARG A 43 -5.11 0.85 -4.15
CA ARG A 43 -5.00 0.01 -5.35
C ARG A 43 -4.94 -1.47 -5.02
N LEU A 44 -4.06 -1.86 -4.09
CA LEU A 44 -3.79 -3.26 -3.77
C LEU A 44 -4.67 -3.78 -2.61
N LYS A 45 -5.50 -2.92 -2.01
CA LYS A 45 -6.33 -3.25 -0.84
C LYS A 45 -5.51 -3.86 0.30
N ILE A 46 -4.29 -3.37 0.49
CA ILE A 46 -3.37 -3.81 1.54
C ILE A 46 -3.37 -2.82 2.71
N ARG A 47 -2.98 -3.29 3.90
CA ARG A 47 -2.82 -2.41 5.05
C ARG A 47 -1.71 -1.38 4.80
N GLY A 48 -1.91 -0.15 5.27
CA GLY A 48 -0.92 0.92 5.11
C GLY A 48 0.46 0.63 5.74
N SER A 49 0.51 -0.17 6.81
CA SER A 49 1.77 -0.66 7.39
C SER A 49 2.53 -1.58 6.43
N LEU A 50 1.80 -2.48 5.77
CA LEU A 50 2.33 -3.40 4.76
C LEU A 50 2.82 -2.62 3.53
N ALA A 51 2.06 -1.60 3.10
CA ALA A 51 2.44 -0.72 2.00
C ALA A 51 3.76 0.02 2.27
N ARG A 52 3.98 0.52 3.50
CA ARG A 52 5.25 1.16 3.88
C ARG A 52 6.43 0.20 3.80
N ALA A 53 6.28 -1.01 4.33
CA ALA A 53 7.32 -2.04 4.27
C ALA A 53 7.64 -2.43 2.82
N ALA A 54 6.62 -2.61 1.98
CA ALA A 54 6.82 -2.95 0.57
C ALA A 54 7.51 -1.83 -0.22
N LEU A 55 7.21 -0.57 0.07
CA LEU A 55 7.92 0.56 -0.54
C LEU A 55 9.40 0.61 -0.10
N GLN A 56 9.70 0.26 1.15
CA GLN A 56 11.09 0.12 1.61
C GLN A 56 11.81 -1.02 0.88
N GLU A 57 11.17 -2.18 0.70
CA GLU A 57 11.75 -3.27 -0.09
C GLU A 57 12.00 -2.87 -1.56
N LEU A 58 11.03 -2.21 -2.19
CA LEU A 58 11.17 -1.74 -3.58
C LEU A 58 12.29 -0.72 -3.73
N LEU A 59 12.50 0.12 -2.71
CA LEU A 59 13.62 1.05 -2.65
C LEU A 59 14.95 0.31 -2.49
N SER A 60 15.03 -0.69 -1.60
CA SER A 60 16.21 -1.54 -1.45
C SER A 60 16.55 -2.32 -2.74
N LYS A 61 15.53 -2.68 -3.53
CA LYS A 61 15.70 -3.33 -4.85
C LYS A 61 16.05 -2.35 -5.97
N GLY A 62 16.04 -1.04 -5.72
CA GLY A 62 16.36 -0.01 -6.71
C GLY A 62 15.28 0.26 -7.75
N LEU A 63 14.05 -0.24 -7.53
CA LEU A 63 12.92 -0.07 -8.47
C LEU A 63 12.26 1.31 -8.35
N ILE A 64 12.42 1.98 -7.19
CA ILE A 64 11.85 3.30 -6.91
C ILE A 64 12.87 4.19 -6.20
N LYS A 65 12.79 5.50 -6.45
CA LYS A 65 13.64 6.51 -5.79
C LYS A 65 12.84 7.26 -4.72
N LEU A 66 13.43 7.43 -3.54
CA LEU A 66 12.85 8.28 -2.50
C LEU A 66 12.96 9.76 -2.92
N VAL A 67 11.81 10.43 -2.92
CA VAL A 67 11.72 11.87 -3.24
C VAL A 67 11.74 12.71 -1.97
N SER A 68 10.98 12.31 -0.94
CA SER A 68 10.91 12.96 0.37
C SER A 68 10.58 11.93 1.45
N LYS A 69 10.98 12.18 2.70
CA LYS A 69 10.86 11.25 3.83
C LYS A 69 9.74 11.67 4.79
#